data_AF-A0A7J9QP14-F1
#
_entry.id   AF-A0A7J9QP14-F1
#
_cell.length_a   1.000
_cell.length_b   1.000
_cell.length_c   1.000
_cell.angle_alpha   90.00
_cell.angle_beta   90.00
_cell.angle_gamma   90.00
#
_symmetry.space_group_name_H-M   'P 1'
#
loop_
_entity.id
_entity.type
_entity.pdbx_description
1 polymer ?
#
loop_
_entity_poly.entity_id
_entity_poly.type
_entity_poly.pdbx_seq_one_letter_code
_entity_poly.pdbx_strand_id
1 'polypeptide(L)'
;MSEDKKTLESDTPKIESLLDLVTETEDVNSRITFEEFTDERILISHDSTGSKQMKIKVLEVSDENPPSKWKFGDRVKISKILITIKHLETQEVEEGEFDIEAIERELAEKRHYTSTNRWIPANDIKNGYVIGSMHTRLISDASALDYIVF
;
A
#
# COMPACT_ATOMS: atom_id res chain seq x y z
N MET A 1 -49.85 45.43 -37.81
CA MET A 1 -49.46 44.00 -37.90
C MET A 1 -48.26 43.94 -38.81
N SER A 2 -47.18 43.27 -38.35
CA SER A 2 -45.94 42.94 -39.10
C SER A 2 -44.95 44.11 -39.26
N GLU A 3 -43.64 43.98 -39.07
CA GLU A 3 -42.72 42.88 -38.71
C GLU A 3 -41.35 43.55 -38.50
N ASP A 4 -40.79 43.57 -37.28
CA ASP A 4 -39.39 43.95 -37.04
C ASP A 4 -38.58 42.71 -36.69
N LYS A 5 -38.07 42.01 -37.72
CA LYS A 5 -37.07 40.94 -37.55
C LYS A 5 -35.68 41.58 -37.47
N LYS A 6 -35.20 41.75 -36.24
CA LYS A 6 -33.78 42.00 -35.96
C LYS A 6 -33.04 40.65 -35.98
N THR A 7 -32.54 40.25 -37.14
CA THR A 7 -31.57 39.14 -37.25
C THR A 7 -30.22 39.61 -36.75
N LEU A 8 -29.82 39.10 -35.58
CA LEU A 8 -28.51 39.26 -34.96
C LEU A 8 -27.53 38.27 -35.59
N GLU A 9 -26.48 38.84 -36.18
CA GLU A 9 -25.09 38.41 -36.36
C GLU A 9 -24.74 36.93 -36.12
N SER A 10 -24.26 36.29 -37.18
CA SER A 10 -23.54 35.03 -37.19
C SER A 10 -22.07 35.25 -36.83
N ASP A 11 -21.73 35.15 -35.54
CA ASP A 11 -20.35 35.05 -35.08
C ASP A 11 -19.95 33.58 -34.91
N THR A 12 -19.36 33.00 -35.96
CA THR A 12 -18.61 31.73 -35.86
C THR A 12 -17.10 32.02 -35.91
N PRO A 13 -16.49 32.40 -34.78
CA PRO A 13 -15.11 31.99 -34.54
C PRO A 13 -14.87 31.74 -33.04
N LYS A 14 -15.12 30.53 -32.55
CA LYS A 14 -14.80 30.17 -31.15
C LYS A 14 -14.69 28.68 -30.84
N ILE A 15 -14.91 27.80 -31.82
CA ILE A 15 -14.93 26.34 -31.60
C ILE A 15 -13.54 25.75 -31.87
N GLU A 16 -12.79 26.25 -32.86
CA GLU A 16 -11.43 25.80 -33.16
C GLU A 16 -10.47 26.04 -31.97
N SER A 17 -10.59 27.19 -31.29
CA SER A 17 -9.74 27.52 -30.13
C SER A 17 -9.96 26.63 -28.91
N LEU A 18 -11.08 25.92 -28.82
CA LEU A 18 -11.32 24.96 -27.73
C LEU A 18 -10.73 23.58 -28.03
N LEU A 19 -10.69 23.17 -29.30
CA LEU A 19 -10.06 21.91 -29.71
C LEU A 19 -8.53 22.02 -29.68
N ASP A 20 -7.96 23.16 -30.09
CA ASP A 20 -6.52 23.41 -29.99
C ASP A 20 -6.03 23.59 -28.54
N LEU A 21 -6.89 24.06 -27.63
CA LEU A 21 -6.55 24.11 -26.19
C LEU A 21 -6.58 22.71 -25.54
N VAL A 22 -7.41 21.80 -26.06
CA VAL A 22 -7.45 20.41 -25.60
C VAL A 22 -6.23 19.65 -26.10
N THR A 23 -5.71 19.93 -27.29
CA THR A 23 -4.47 19.31 -27.80
C THR A 23 -3.20 19.85 -27.13
N GLU A 24 -3.13 21.15 -26.79
CA GLU A 24 -1.99 21.69 -26.02
C GLU A 24 -1.94 21.23 -24.55
N THR A 25 -2.98 20.56 -24.05
CA THR A 25 -2.98 19.93 -22.71
C THR A 25 -2.63 18.45 -22.72
N GLU A 26 -2.38 17.85 -23.89
CA GLU A 26 -1.94 16.45 -24.00
C GLU A 26 -0.49 16.26 -23.52
N ASP A 27 0.35 17.30 -23.54
CA ASP A 27 1.77 17.22 -23.18
C ASP A 27 2.08 17.53 -21.70
N VAL A 28 1.09 17.94 -20.90
CA VAL A 28 1.26 18.13 -19.44
C VAL A 28 0.94 16.84 -18.67
N ASN A 29 0.45 15.80 -19.35
CA ASN A 29 -0.05 14.56 -18.74
C ASN A 29 0.99 13.43 -18.55
N SER A 30 2.29 13.67 -18.75
CA SER A 30 3.32 12.61 -18.70
C SER A 30 4.28 12.67 -17.51
N ARG A 31 4.16 13.67 -16.63
CA ARG A 31 4.99 13.79 -15.39
C ARG A 31 4.24 13.53 -14.09
N ILE A 32 2.96 13.19 -14.16
CA ILE A 32 2.27 12.52 -13.04
C ILE A 32 2.34 11.04 -13.38
N THR A 33 3.50 10.45 -13.09
CA THR A 33 3.82 9.06 -13.33
C THR A 33 2.76 8.18 -12.66
N PHE A 34 2.07 7.38 -13.46
CA PHE A 34 1.13 6.33 -13.05
C PHE A 34 1.73 5.29 -12.06
N GLU A 35 3.02 5.40 -11.74
CA GLU A 35 3.77 4.57 -10.80
C GLU A 35 3.42 4.80 -9.33
N GLU A 36 2.76 5.91 -8.97
CA GLU A 36 2.37 6.16 -7.57
C GLU A 36 1.05 5.46 -7.16
N PHE A 37 0.26 4.97 -8.12
CA PHE A 37 -0.91 4.13 -7.84
C PHE A 37 -0.51 2.67 -7.71
N THR A 38 0.05 2.33 -6.56
CA THR A 38 0.19 0.93 -6.16
C THR A 38 -1.22 0.35 -5.98
N ASP A 39 -1.57 -0.66 -6.79
CA ASP A 39 -2.88 -1.33 -6.70
C ASP A 39 -3.10 -1.82 -5.26
N GLU A 40 -4.12 -1.26 -4.59
CA GLU A 40 -4.42 -1.55 -3.19
C GLU A 40 -4.69 -3.04 -2.95
N ARG A 41 -5.16 -3.76 -3.97
CA ARG A 41 -5.42 -5.21 -3.90
C ARG A 41 -4.15 -6.01 -3.60
N ILE A 42 -3.00 -5.51 -4.05
CA ILE A 42 -1.70 -6.16 -3.83
C ILE A 42 -1.25 -5.98 -2.36
N LEU A 43 -1.75 -4.95 -1.68
CA LEU A 43 -1.40 -4.62 -0.29
C LEU A 43 -2.35 -5.24 0.74
N ILE A 44 -3.38 -5.95 0.29
CA ILE A 44 -4.41 -6.55 1.15
C ILE A 44 -4.30 -8.06 1.07
N SER A 45 -4.31 -8.72 2.22
CA SER A 45 -4.50 -10.17 2.32
C SER A 45 -5.88 -10.48 2.87
N HIS A 46 -6.41 -11.65 2.50
CA HIS A 46 -7.70 -12.14 2.99
C HIS A 46 -7.49 -13.37 3.86
N ASP A 47 -8.37 -13.57 4.83
CA ASP A 47 -8.45 -14.84 5.55
C ASP A 47 -8.94 -15.97 4.61
N SER A 48 -8.68 -17.22 5.00
CA SER A 48 -9.19 -18.44 4.41
C SER A 48 -10.71 -18.45 4.17
N THR A 49 -11.47 -17.81 5.06
CA THR A 49 -12.93 -17.67 4.93
C THR A 49 -13.35 -16.48 4.07
N GLY A 50 -12.42 -15.58 3.74
CA GLY A 50 -12.69 -14.34 3.01
C GLY A 50 -13.47 -13.29 3.81
N SER A 51 -13.72 -13.51 5.10
CA SER A 51 -14.50 -12.60 5.97
C SER A 51 -13.67 -11.43 6.53
N LYS A 52 -12.35 -11.61 6.64
CA LYS A 52 -11.42 -10.59 7.16
C LYS A 52 -10.41 -10.19 6.10
N GLN A 53 -10.14 -8.89 6.05
CA GLN A 53 -9.07 -8.29 5.27
C GLN A 53 -7.99 -7.76 6.21
N MET A 54 -6.74 -7.88 5.79
CA MET A 54 -5.61 -7.38 6.56
C MET A 54 -4.66 -6.57 5.70
N LYS A 55 -4.17 -5.49 6.29
CA LYS A 55 -3.18 -4.59 5.71
C LYS A 55 -2.04 -4.38 6.71
N ILE A 56 -0.79 -4.45 6.25
CA ILE A 56 0.38 -4.24 7.11
C ILE A 56 1.13 -3.00 6.64
N LYS A 57 1.29 -2.04 7.55
CA LYS A 57 2.11 -0.85 7.36
C LYS A 57 3.41 -0.97 8.14
N VAL A 58 4.52 -0.66 7.49
CA VAL A 58 5.84 -0.58 8.11
C VAL A 58 6.01 0.82 8.71
N LEU A 59 6.25 0.88 10.01
CA LEU A 59 6.49 2.15 10.72
C LEU A 59 7.99 2.43 10.84
N GLU A 60 8.74 1.44 11.32
CA GLU A 60 10.16 1.58 11.56
C GLU A 60 10.94 0.43 10.93
N VAL A 61 12.08 0.80 10.38
CA VAL A 61 13.05 -0.08 9.75
C VAL A 61 14.38 0.08 10.48
N SER A 62 15.09 -1.02 10.64
CA SER A 62 16.46 -1.04 11.15
C SER A 62 17.46 -0.92 10.00
N ASP A 63 18.50 -0.12 10.22
CA ASP A 63 19.63 0.08 9.30
C ASP A 63 20.66 -1.07 9.30
N GLU A 64 20.34 -2.20 9.95
CA GLU A 64 21.22 -3.36 9.96
C GLU A 64 21.50 -3.86 8.53
N ASN A 65 22.78 -4.04 8.20
CA ASN A 65 23.18 -4.56 6.91
C ASN A 65 22.72 -6.03 6.75
N PRO A 66 22.08 -6.40 5.64
CA PRO A 66 21.65 -7.76 5.41
C PRO A 66 22.86 -8.71 5.34
N PRO A 67 22.72 -9.96 5.85
CA PRO A 67 23.84 -10.89 6.02
C PRO A 67 24.52 -11.30 4.71
N SER A 68 23.96 -11.01 3.53
CA SER A 68 24.62 -11.17 2.23
C SER A 68 23.90 -10.43 1.09
N LYS A 69 24.31 -9.18 0.79
CA LYS A 69 23.76 -8.38 -0.33
C LYS A 69 23.90 -9.07 -1.70
N TRP A 70 25.00 -9.78 -1.94
CA TRP A 70 25.31 -10.39 -3.25
C TRP A 70 24.31 -11.47 -3.69
N LYS A 71 23.77 -12.28 -2.75
CA LYS A 71 22.90 -13.43 -3.08
C LYS A 71 21.42 -13.10 -3.01
N PHE A 72 21.04 -12.16 -2.14
CA PHE A 72 19.66 -11.97 -1.73
C PHE A 72 19.13 -10.55 -1.99
N GLY A 73 19.95 -9.69 -2.61
CA GLY A 73 19.63 -8.30 -2.90
C GLY A 73 19.53 -7.43 -1.64
N ASP A 74 18.92 -6.26 -1.80
CA ASP A 74 18.65 -5.36 -0.69
C ASP A 74 17.43 -5.84 0.10
N ARG A 75 17.70 -6.27 1.32
CA ARG A 75 16.70 -6.61 2.33
C ARG A 75 16.73 -5.61 3.45
N VAL A 76 15.55 -5.35 3.96
CA VAL A 76 15.26 -4.38 4.98
C VAL A 76 14.77 -5.14 6.21
N LYS A 77 15.34 -4.83 7.38
CA LYS A 77 14.95 -5.43 8.65
C LYS A 77 13.88 -4.54 9.29
N ILE A 78 12.67 -5.07 9.49
CA ILE A 78 11.55 -4.25 10.00
C ILE A 78 11.49 -4.27 11.51
N SER A 79 11.49 -3.12 12.18
CA SER A 79 11.45 -3.03 13.64
C SER A 79 10.03 -2.93 14.19
N LYS A 80 9.19 -2.11 13.57
CA LYS A 80 7.80 -1.89 14.02
C LYS A 80 6.83 -1.91 12.86
N ILE A 81 5.67 -2.50 13.09
CA ILE A 81 4.57 -2.58 12.13
C ILE A 81 3.27 -2.15 12.77
N LEU A 82 2.37 -1.64 11.93
CA LEU A 82 0.96 -1.43 12.25
C LEU A 82 0.17 -2.40 11.38
N ILE A 83 -0.68 -3.21 12.02
CA ILE A 83 -1.57 -4.14 11.34
C ILE A 83 -2.98 -3.62 11.49
N THR A 84 -3.68 -3.51 10.36
CA THR A 84 -5.10 -3.18 10.32
C THR A 84 -5.85 -4.41 9.84
N ILE A 85 -6.75 -4.94 10.68
CA ILE A 85 -7.67 -6.03 10.33
C ILE A 85 -9.06 -5.43 10.19
N LYS A 86 -9.65 -5.56 9.01
CA LYS A 86 -11.01 -5.13 8.73
C LYS A 86 -11.90 -6.36 8.59
N HIS A 87 -12.95 -6.40 9.41
CA HIS A 87 -14.01 -7.39 9.27
C HIS A 87 -14.99 -6.93 8.18
N LEU A 88 -15.16 -7.73 7.13
CA LEU A 88 -16.04 -7.38 6.00
C LEU A 88 -17.52 -7.45 6.38
N GLU A 89 -17.87 -8.35 7.30
CA GLU A 89 -19.26 -8.56 7.72
C GLU A 89 -19.74 -7.50 8.73
N THR A 90 -18.94 -7.22 9.76
CA THR A 90 -19.30 -6.25 10.83
C THR A 90 -18.86 -4.83 10.52
N GLN A 91 -18.01 -4.62 9.50
CA GLN A 91 -17.35 -3.35 9.17
C GLN A 91 -16.47 -2.81 10.30
N GLU A 92 -16.17 -3.61 11.32
CA GLU A 92 -15.27 -3.24 12.40
C GLU A 92 -13.82 -3.25 11.89
N VAL A 93 -13.04 -2.29 12.39
CA VAL A 93 -11.63 -2.13 12.05
C VAL A 93 -10.84 -2.25 13.35
N GLU A 94 -9.98 -3.25 13.40
CA GLU A 94 -9.03 -3.46 14.48
C GLU A 94 -7.66 -2.99 14.03
N GLU A 95 -7.01 -2.15 14.83
CA GLU A 95 -5.65 -1.68 14.59
C GLU A 95 -4.77 -2.13 15.74
N GLY A 96 -3.66 -2.79 15.40
CA GLY A 96 -2.66 -3.25 16.35
C GLY A 96 -1.27 -2.77 15.95
N GLU A 97 -0.64 -2.00 16.82
CA GLU A 97 0.77 -1.66 16.69
C GLU A 97 1.62 -2.75 17.34
N PHE A 98 2.61 -3.25 16.61
CA PHE A 98 3.50 -4.30 17.07
C PHE A 98 4.96 -3.87 16.95
N ASP A 99 5.64 -3.92 18.09
CA ASP A 99 7.10 -3.82 18.16
C ASP A 99 7.71 -5.22 17.99
N ILE A 100 8.16 -5.50 16.76
CA ILE A 100 8.70 -6.82 16.40
C ILE A 100 10.00 -7.09 17.16
N GLU A 101 10.76 -6.06 17.52
CA GLU A 101 12.01 -6.25 18.25
C GLU A 101 11.79 -6.71 19.69
N ALA A 102 10.76 -6.16 20.35
CA ALA A 102 10.34 -6.62 21.67
C ALA A 102 9.79 -8.04 21.61
N ILE A 103 8.94 -8.34 20.62
CA ILE A 103 8.35 -9.67 20.40
C ILE A 103 9.44 -10.71 20.15
N GLU A 104 10.44 -10.39 19.33
CA GLU A 104 11.57 -11.27 19.03
C GLU A 104 12.39 -11.57 20.29
N ARG A 105 12.63 -10.56 21.13
CA ARG A 105 13.34 -10.74 22.41
C ARG A 105 12.58 -11.68 23.33
N GLU A 106 11.27 -11.51 23.42
CA GLU A 106 10.40 -12.38 24.21
C GLU A 106 10.35 -13.82 23.67
N LEU A 107 10.29 -13.98 22.34
CA LEU A 107 10.30 -15.27 21.67
C LEU A 107 11.62 -16.02 21.89
N ALA A 108 12.76 -15.32 21.78
CA ALA A 108 14.08 -15.86 22.03
C ALA A 108 14.26 -16.31 23.49
N GLU A 109 13.64 -15.60 24.44
CA GLU A 109 13.66 -15.97 25.85
C GLU A 109 12.76 -17.17 26.16
N LYS A 110 11.49 -17.15 25.71
CA LYS A 110 10.51 -18.19 26.06
C LYS A 110 10.71 -19.49 25.27
N ARG A 111 11.08 -19.39 24.00
CA ARG A 111 11.07 -20.51 23.04
C ARG A 111 12.41 -20.77 22.38
N HIS A 112 13.44 -19.97 22.67
CA HIS A 112 14.77 -20.06 22.04
C HIS A 112 14.70 -20.09 20.51
N TYR A 113 13.68 -19.45 19.95
CA TYR A 113 13.50 -19.31 18.52
C TYR A 113 13.93 -17.91 18.11
N THR A 114 14.65 -17.81 17.00
CA THR A 114 15.00 -16.53 16.39
C THR A 114 14.31 -16.44 15.06
N SER A 115 13.62 -15.34 14.81
CA SER A 115 12.92 -15.17 13.56
C SER A 115 13.81 -14.69 12.43
N THR A 116 13.66 -15.35 11.29
CA THR A 116 14.23 -14.92 10.01
C THR A 116 13.22 -14.17 9.13
N ASN A 117 11.95 -14.07 9.55
CA ASN A 117 10.90 -13.44 8.75
C ASN A 117 10.92 -11.90 8.78
N ARG A 118 11.69 -11.29 9.70
CA ARG A 118 11.89 -9.84 9.83
C ARG A 118 12.59 -9.19 8.63
N TRP A 119 13.28 -9.99 7.82
CA TRP A 119 13.97 -9.54 6.62
C TRP A 119 13.07 -9.62 5.38
N ILE A 120 12.63 -8.47 4.88
CA ILE A 120 11.83 -8.34 3.65
C ILE A 120 12.68 -7.71 2.55
N PRO A 121 12.62 -8.19 1.30
CA PRO A 121 13.24 -7.47 0.18
C PRO A 121 12.57 -6.10 0.00
N ALA A 122 13.36 -5.06 -0.28
CA ALA A 122 12.83 -3.70 -0.44
C ALA A 122 11.73 -3.60 -1.53
N ASN A 123 11.80 -4.46 -2.55
CA ASN A 123 10.80 -4.54 -3.63
C ASN A 123 9.39 -4.94 -3.15
N ASP A 124 9.29 -5.67 -2.04
CA ASP A 124 8.01 -6.12 -1.48
C ASP A 124 7.41 -5.10 -0.49
N ILE A 125 8.04 -3.94 -0.34
CA ILE A 125 7.54 -2.80 0.41
C ILE A 125 7.21 -1.69 -0.60
N LYS A 126 5.92 -1.34 -0.69
CA LYS A 126 5.44 -0.29 -1.60
C LYS A 126 4.73 0.78 -0.79
N ASN A 127 5.19 2.02 -0.89
CA ASN A 127 4.63 3.17 -0.16
C ASN A 127 4.51 2.93 1.36
N GLY A 128 5.47 2.20 1.94
CA GLY A 128 5.48 1.84 3.37
C GLY A 128 4.49 0.72 3.76
N TYR A 129 3.82 0.08 2.80
CA TYR A 129 3.00 -1.10 3.02
C TYR A 129 3.69 -2.36 2.50
N VAL A 130 3.48 -3.47 3.19
CA VAL A 130 3.95 -4.78 2.75
C VAL A 130 2.97 -5.34 1.72
N ILE A 131 3.48 -6.06 0.72
CA ILE A 131 2.65 -6.85 -0.20
C ILE A 131 1.95 -8.00 0.56
N GLY A 132 0.69 -8.26 0.21
CA GLY A 132 -0.17 -9.28 0.83
C GLY A 132 0.41 -10.69 0.81
N SER A 133 1.23 -11.04 -0.18
CA SER A 133 1.94 -12.33 -0.25
C SER A 133 2.93 -12.57 0.91
N MET A 134 3.42 -11.50 1.53
CA MET A 134 4.39 -11.54 2.62
C MET A 134 3.73 -11.43 4.00
N HIS A 135 2.42 -11.14 4.06
CA HIS A 135 1.71 -10.92 5.32
C HIS A 135 1.76 -12.15 6.25
N THR A 136 1.38 -13.32 5.75
CA THR A 136 1.39 -14.57 6.53
C THR A 136 2.79 -14.89 7.06
N ARG A 137 3.83 -14.58 6.29
CA ARG A 137 5.21 -14.81 6.69
C ARG A 137 5.66 -13.88 7.80
N LEU A 138 5.27 -12.60 7.77
CA LEU A 138 5.63 -11.64 8.81
C LEU A 138 4.91 -11.89 10.12
N ILE A 139 3.63 -12.23 10.03
CA ILE A 139 2.75 -12.37 11.19
C ILE A 139 2.88 -13.76 11.83
N SER A 140 3.56 -14.72 11.19
CA SER A 140 3.67 -16.09 11.68
C SER A 140 4.10 -16.17 13.14
N ASP A 141 5.03 -15.32 13.57
CA ASP A 141 5.57 -15.37 14.92
C ASP A 141 4.65 -14.69 15.93
N ALA A 142 4.02 -13.58 15.52
CA ALA A 142 3.01 -12.92 16.32
C ALA A 142 1.79 -13.83 16.54
N SER A 143 1.39 -14.57 15.50
CA SER A 143 0.37 -15.62 15.61
C SER A 143 0.82 -16.79 16.47
N ALA A 144 2.09 -17.23 16.38
CA ALA A 144 2.61 -18.31 17.22
C ALA A 144 2.70 -17.95 18.72
N LEU A 145 2.76 -16.66 19.03
CA LEU A 145 2.70 -16.10 20.39
C LEU A 145 1.29 -15.66 20.80
N ASP A 146 0.27 -15.96 20.00
CA ASP A 146 -1.13 -15.61 20.23
C ASP A 146 -1.40 -14.10 20.34
N TYR A 147 -0.50 -13.25 19.82
CA TYR A 147 -0.74 -11.80 19.75
C TYR A 147 -1.78 -11.42 18.70
N ILE A 148 -1.96 -12.26 17.69
CA ILE A 148 -2.90 -12.06 16.60
C ILE A 148 -3.69 -13.35 16.43
N VAL A 149 -5.01 -13.23 16.55
CA VAL A 149 -5.96 -14.32 16.33
C VAL A 149 -6.81 -13.96 15.12
N PHE A 150 -6.77 -14.82 14.10
CA PHE A 150 -7.67 -14.75 12.94
C PHE A 150 -8.98 -15.45 13.22
#